data_AF-A0A0J9SL35-F1
#
_entry.id   AF-A0A0J9SL35-F1
#
_cell.length_a   1.000
_cell.length_b   1.000
_cell.length_c   1.000
_cell.angle_alpha   90.00
_cell.angle_beta   90.00
_cell.angle_gamma   90.00
#
_symmetry.space_group_name_H-M   'P 1'
#
loop_
_entity.id
_entity.type
_entity.pdbx_description
1 polymer ?
#
loop_
_entity_poly.entity_id
_entity_poly.type
_entity_poly.pdbx_seq_one_letter_code
_entity_poly.pdbx_strand_id
1 'polypeptide(L)'
;MSDNIPTYSEVRSKASNNFDIYMKGYKDRYIKKKGLYKLDCYYENKLFGKFNHMCDVAEKMRNDKKRWKRFIFKKYGIGLIIFALIPGLGLIFYILFGIDGWGEGIIKLCNENNHDSSTDGCAKLHKDKWETPLKYMEYSNMMFTVTMMIIVLSFVTYILIKFIKYERLKAEKCKMNKNYHSII
;
A
#
# COMPACT_ATOMS: atom_id res chain seq x y z
N MET A 1 49.94 32.89 26.76
CA MET A 1 48.54 32.52 27.05
C MET A 1 47.88 32.21 25.71
N SER A 2 47.62 30.94 25.45
CA SER A 2 46.95 30.45 24.24
C SER A 2 45.53 30.07 24.65
N ASP A 3 44.58 30.98 24.40
CA ASP A 3 43.17 30.68 24.55
C ASP A 3 42.67 30.07 23.25
N ASN A 4 42.71 28.74 23.21
CA ASN A 4 42.00 27.93 22.23
C ASN A 4 40.49 28.11 22.45
N ILE A 5 39.88 29.08 21.77
CA ILE A 5 38.43 29.15 21.65
C ILE A 5 38.03 28.02 20.69
N PRO A 6 37.27 27.01 21.14
CA PRO A 6 36.95 25.88 20.28
C PRO A 6 36.00 26.34 19.17
N THR A 7 36.42 26.07 17.93
CA THR A 7 35.64 26.08 16.70
C THR A 7 34.39 25.20 16.84
N TYR A 8 33.36 25.68 17.55
CA TYR A 8 32.06 25.01 17.66
C TYR A 8 31.03 25.58 16.67
N SER A 9 31.38 26.63 15.94
CA SER A 9 30.52 27.28 14.96
C SER A 9 30.42 26.53 13.63
N GLU A 10 31.35 25.62 13.31
CA GLU A 10 31.35 24.88 12.04
C GLU A 10 30.32 23.74 11.96
N VAL A 11 29.63 23.40 13.06
CA VAL A 11 28.61 22.34 13.09
C VAL A 11 27.18 22.89 12.94
N ARG A 12 26.99 24.23 12.94
CA ARG A 12 25.66 24.87 13.01
C ARG A 12 25.12 25.42 11.67
N SER A 13 25.71 25.08 10.52
CA SER A 13 25.25 25.60 9.21
C SER A 13 24.41 24.64 8.36
N LYS A 14 24.10 23.42 8.84
CA LYS A 14 22.94 22.69 8.31
C LYS A 14 21.72 23.16 9.07
N ALA A 15 21.07 24.21 8.57
CA ALA A 15 19.70 24.58 8.95
C ALA A 15 18.89 23.31 9.15
N SER A 16 18.59 22.97 10.41
CA SER A 16 17.92 21.72 10.73
C SER A 16 16.53 21.77 10.12
N ASN A 17 16.32 21.06 9.02
CA ASN A 17 15.08 21.04 8.26
C ASN A 17 13.92 20.58 9.17
N ASN A 18 12.69 21.07 8.95
CA ASN A 18 11.52 20.59 9.69
C ASN A 18 11.31 19.07 9.54
N PHE A 19 11.63 18.50 8.37
CA PHE A 19 11.68 17.05 8.18
C PHE A 19 12.77 16.35 9.02
N ASP A 20 13.98 16.92 9.10
CA ASP A 20 15.08 16.35 9.89
C ASP A 20 14.82 16.46 11.40
N ILE A 21 14.24 17.59 11.84
CA ILE A 21 13.76 17.78 13.21
C ILE A 21 12.65 16.76 13.50
N TYR A 22 11.69 16.60 12.59
CA TYR A 22 10.62 15.63 12.71
C TYR A 22 11.18 14.21 12.82
N MET A 23 12.11 13.82 11.96
CA MET A 23 12.74 12.50 11.96
C MET A 23 13.59 12.27 13.22
N LYS A 24 14.34 13.27 13.69
CA LYS A 24 15.13 13.19 14.94
C LYS A 24 14.24 12.98 16.16
N GLY A 25 13.10 13.66 16.24
CA GLY A 25 12.13 13.50 17.33
C GLY A 25 11.31 12.19 17.28
N TYR A 26 11.57 11.29 16.31
CA TYR A 26 10.83 10.03 16.18
C TYR A 26 10.89 9.18 17.44
N LYS A 27 12.08 9.00 18.03
CA LYS A 27 12.27 8.12 19.21
C LYS A 27 11.38 8.55 20.38
N ASP A 28 11.35 9.83 20.67
CA ASP A 28 10.53 10.39 21.76
C ASP A 28 9.04 10.23 21.48
N ARG A 29 8.60 10.50 20.24
CA ARG A 29 7.20 10.30 19.85
C ARG A 29 6.81 8.83 19.93
N TYR A 30 7.68 7.93 19.48
CA TYR A 30 7.44 6.49 19.47
C TYR A 30 7.31 5.90 20.88
N ILE A 31 8.18 6.30 21.81
CA ILE A 31 8.14 5.85 23.21
C ILE A 31 6.84 6.29 23.90
N LYS A 32 6.34 7.48 23.58
CA LYS A 32 5.11 8.04 24.16
C LYS A 32 3.83 7.38 23.64
N LYS A 33 3.85 6.62 22.53
CA LYS A 33 2.66 5.96 21.95
C LYS A 33 2.48 4.54 22.50
N LYS A 34 1.22 4.11 22.59
CA LYS A 34 0.82 2.74 23.00
C LYS A 34 -0.07 2.09 21.93
N GLY A 35 -0.08 0.76 21.88
CA GLY A 35 -0.94 -0.03 21.00
C GLY A 35 -0.77 0.29 19.51
N LEU A 36 -1.89 0.43 18.80
CA LEU A 36 -1.94 0.67 17.35
C LEU A 36 -1.25 1.98 16.93
N TYR A 37 -1.29 3.02 17.77
CA TYR A 37 -0.62 4.28 17.48
C TYR A 37 0.90 4.16 17.43
N LYS A 38 1.47 3.16 18.11
CA LYS A 38 2.90 2.86 18.06
C LYS A 38 3.27 2.24 16.71
N LEU A 39 2.41 1.35 16.19
CA LEU A 39 2.54 0.79 14.85
C LEU A 39 2.38 1.87 13.78
N ASP A 40 1.36 2.74 13.87
CA ASP A 40 1.20 3.86 12.94
C ASP A 40 2.42 4.80 12.95
N CYS A 41 2.95 5.11 14.14
CA CYS A 41 4.16 5.94 14.27
C CYS A 41 5.40 5.27 13.64
N TYR A 42 5.55 3.96 13.83
CA TYR A 42 6.62 3.18 13.21
C TYR A 42 6.49 3.14 11.68
N TYR A 43 5.29 2.84 11.17
CA TYR A 43 5.02 2.79 9.73
C TYR A 43 5.21 4.16 9.08
N GLU A 44 4.74 5.23 9.71
CA GLU A 44 4.94 6.60 9.21
C GLU A 44 6.43 6.92 9.07
N ASN A 45 7.24 6.62 10.09
CA ASN A 45 8.68 6.84 10.07
C ASN A 45 9.36 6.05 8.93
N LYS A 46 8.99 4.77 8.78
CA LYS A 46 9.51 3.88 7.73
C LYS A 46 9.08 4.32 6.33
N LEU A 47 7.85 4.77 6.16
CA LEU A 47 7.28 5.27 4.91
C LEU A 47 7.99 6.57 4.50
N PHE A 48 8.20 7.49 5.44
CA PHE A 48 8.87 8.76 5.21
C PHE A 48 10.34 8.57 4.83
N GLY A 49 11.05 7.63 5.47
CA GLY A 49 12.40 7.27 5.06
C GLY A 49 12.47 6.76 3.62
N LYS A 50 11.50 5.93 3.20
CA LYS A 50 11.40 5.47 1.81
C LYS A 50 11.12 6.62 0.84
N PHE A 51 10.21 7.53 1.17
CA PHE A 51 9.94 8.71 0.33
C PHE A 51 11.14 9.63 0.21
N ASN A 52 11.87 9.87 1.30
CA ASN A 52 13.08 10.68 1.25
C ASN A 52 14.12 10.08 0.31
N HIS A 53 14.41 8.79 0.45
CA HIS A 53 15.31 8.09 -0.46
C HIS A 53 14.83 8.13 -1.92
N MET A 54 13.52 7.98 -2.18
CA MET A 54 12.98 8.10 -3.55
C MET A 54 13.21 9.49 -4.13
N CYS A 55 13.02 10.54 -3.33
CA CYS A 55 13.25 11.91 -3.76
C CYS A 55 14.74 12.23 -3.95
N ASP A 56 15.62 11.73 -3.09
CA ASP A 56 17.07 11.91 -3.24
C ASP A 56 17.56 11.23 -4.53
N VAL A 57 17.02 10.05 -4.85
CA VAL A 57 17.28 9.37 -6.13
C VAL A 57 16.67 10.17 -7.29
N ALA A 58 15.48 10.77 -7.12
CA ALA A 58 14.86 11.64 -8.13
C ALA A 58 15.72 12.87 -8.45
N GLU A 59 16.26 13.50 -7.42
CA GLU A 59 17.10 14.69 -7.53
C GLU A 59 18.44 14.37 -8.21
N LYS A 60 19.06 13.23 -7.89
CA LYS A 60 20.26 12.74 -8.60
C LYS A 60 19.99 12.38 -10.06
N MET A 61 18.77 11.94 -10.38
CA MET A 61 18.36 11.56 -11.73
C MET A 61 17.52 12.65 -12.43
N ARG A 62 17.62 13.92 -11.99
CA ARG A 62 16.78 15.04 -12.45
C ARG A 62 16.79 15.24 -13.97
N ASN A 63 17.91 14.95 -14.63
CA ASN A 63 18.07 15.08 -16.07
C ASN A 63 17.34 13.99 -16.87
N ASP A 64 17.02 12.84 -16.24
CA ASP A 64 16.37 11.69 -16.87
C ASP A 64 15.04 11.33 -16.20
N LYS A 65 14.05 12.24 -16.28
CA LYS A 65 12.71 12.03 -15.70
C LYS A 65 12.08 10.68 -16.10
N LYS A 66 12.32 10.22 -17.34
CA LYS A 66 11.83 8.93 -17.87
C LYS A 66 12.48 7.73 -17.15
N ARG A 67 13.79 7.82 -16.89
CA ARG A 67 14.57 6.78 -16.18
C ARG A 67 14.15 6.68 -14.72
N TRP A 68 13.95 7.82 -14.05
CA TRP A 68 13.49 7.86 -12.68
C TRP A 68 12.09 7.24 -12.50
N LYS A 69 11.11 7.65 -13.34
CA LYS A 69 9.76 7.06 -13.32
C LYS A 69 9.80 5.54 -13.50
N ARG A 70 10.61 5.05 -14.46
CA ARG A 70 10.80 3.61 -14.70
C ARG A 70 11.42 2.90 -13.49
N PHE A 71 12.39 3.53 -12.81
CA PHE A 71 13.01 2.96 -11.62
C PHE A 71 12.02 2.83 -10.46
N ILE A 72 11.25 3.89 -10.17
CA ILE A 72 10.21 3.85 -9.13
C ILE A 72 9.14 2.82 -9.49
N PHE A 73 8.67 2.80 -10.73
CA PHE A 73 7.64 1.86 -11.17
C PHE A 73 8.11 0.41 -11.08
N LYS A 74 9.36 0.12 -11.45
CA LYS A 74 9.94 -1.23 -11.30
C LYS A 74 10.12 -1.64 -9.84
N LYS A 75 10.54 -0.72 -8.96
CA LYS A 75 10.85 -1.05 -7.57
C LYS A 75 9.61 -1.09 -6.66
N TYR A 76 8.63 -0.21 -6.89
CA TYR A 76 7.47 -0.04 -6.03
C TYR A 76 6.14 -0.25 -6.76
N GLY A 77 6.09 0.04 -8.07
CA GLY A 77 4.88 -0.14 -8.88
C GLY A 77 4.47 -1.60 -9.00
N ILE A 78 5.41 -2.52 -9.23
CA ILE A 78 5.08 -3.95 -9.35
C ILE A 78 4.43 -4.52 -8.10
N GLY A 79 4.91 -4.13 -6.91
CA GLY A 79 4.31 -4.56 -5.64
C GLY A 79 2.89 -4.01 -5.44
N LEU A 80 2.65 -2.76 -5.83
CA LEU A 80 1.30 -2.17 -5.78
C LEU A 80 0.34 -2.81 -6.78
N ILE A 81 0.82 -3.17 -7.98
CA ILE A 81 0.01 -3.87 -8.98
C ILE A 81 -0.40 -5.24 -8.45
N ILE A 82 0.54 -6.02 -7.91
CA ILE A 82 0.25 -7.34 -7.32
C ILE A 82 -0.74 -7.19 -6.15
N PHE A 83 -0.54 -6.20 -5.29
CA PHE A 83 -1.44 -5.95 -4.16
C PHE A 83 -2.85 -5.57 -4.61
N ALA A 84 -2.98 -4.77 -5.67
CA ALA A 84 -4.28 -4.40 -6.24
C ALA A 84 -4.98 -5.57 -6.96
N LEU A 85 -4.24 -6.63 -7.34
CA LEU A 85 -4.79 -7.83 -7.97
C LEU A 85 -5.32 -8.85 -6.94
N ILE A 86 -4.97 -8.74 -5.65
CA ILE A 86 -5.41 -9.67 -4.60
C ILE A 86 -6.94 -9.82 -4.55
N PRO A 87 -7.75 -8.73 -4.58
CA PRO A 87 -9.20 -8.86 -4.60
C PRO A 87 -9.72 -9.62 -5.83
N GLY A 88 -8.97 -9.61 -6.93
CA GLY A 88 -9.30 -10.35 -8.15
C GLY A 88 -9.30 -11.87 -7.97
N LEU A 89 -8.63 -12.42 -6.96
CA LEU A 89 -8.70 -13.85 -6.64
C LEU A 89 -10.13 -14.29 -6.29
N GLY A 90 -10.91 -13.41 -5.67
CA GLY A 90 -12.32 -13.69 -5.39
C GLY A 90 -13.20 -13.74 -6.63
N LEU A 91 -12.80 -13.09 -7.72
CA LEU A 91 -13.53 -13.15 -9.00
C LEU A 91 -13.42 -14.53 -9.66
N ILE A 92 -12.35 -15.28 -9.40
CA ILE A 92 -12.12 -16.62 -9.96
C ILE A 92 -13.25 -17.57 -9.57
N PHE A 93 -13.72 -17.49 -8.32
CA PHE A 93 -14.83 -18.30 -7.84
C PHE A 93 -16.11 -18.06 -8.65
N TYR A 94 -16.45 -16.79 -8.91
CA TYR A 94 -17.62 -16.42 -9.69
C TYR A 94 -17.50 -16.85 -11.17
N ILE A 95 -16.29 -16.90 -11.73
CA ILE A 95 -16.05 -17.42 -13.09
C ILE A 95 -16.26 -18.94 -13.15
N LEU A 96 -15.85 -19.66 -12.10
CA LEU A 96 -15.95 -21.13 -12.05
C LEU A 96 -17.38 -21.62 -11.90
N PHE A 97 -18.14 -21.03 -10.97
CA PHE A 97 -19.48 -21.50 -10.61
C PHE A 97 -20.61 -20.66 -11.20
N GLY A 98 -20.32 -19.46 -11.68
CA GLY A 98 -21.32 -18.53 -12.19
C GLY A 98 -21.98 -17.73 -11.07
N ILE A 99 -22.83 -16.79 -11.47
CA ILE A 99 -23.68 -16.01 -10.58
C ILE A 99 -25.11 -16.16 -11.10
N ASP A 100 -26.04 -16.45 -10.18
CA ASP A 100 -27.47 -16.49 -10.48
C ASP A 100 -27.91 -15.16 -11.12
N GLY A 101 -28.31 -15.23 -12.40
CA GLY A 101 -28.76 -14.08 -13.19
C GLY A 101 -27.72 -13.43 -14.12
N TRP A 102 -26.43 -13.79 -14.04
CA TRP A 102 -25.38 -13.27 -14.94
C TRP A 102 -24.85 -14.33 -15.92
N GLY A 103 -24.98 -15.61 -15.60
CA GLY A 103 -24.63 -16.71 -16.48
C GLY A 103 -24.11 -17.92 -15.73
N GLU A 104 -24.22 -19.09 -16.35
CA GLU A 104 -23.62 -20.33 -15.83
C GLU A 104 -22.09 -20.23 -15.86
N GLY A 105 -21.44 -20.68 -14.79
CA GLY A 105 -20.00 -20.78 -14.73
C GLY A 105 -19.43 -21.87 -15.63
N ILE A 106 -18.11 -21.98 -15.66
CA ILE A 106 -17.40 -23.05 -16.39
C ILE A 106 -17.85 -24.44 -15.92
N ILE A 107 -18.12 -24.59 -14.61
CA ILE A 107 -18.58 -25.84 -14.01
C ILE A 107 -20.11 -25.91 -14.12
N LYS A 108 -20.59 -26.78 -14.99
CA LYS A 108 -22.02 -27.06 -15.14
C LYS A 108 -22.52 -27.93 -14.00
N LEU A 109 -23.50 -27.42 -13.25
CA LEU A 109 -24.21 -28.19 -12.23
C LEU A 109 -25.38 -28.97 -12.84
N CYS A 110 -25.57 -30.22 -12.39
CA CYS A 110 -26.72 -31.04 -12.73
C CYS A 110 -27.88 -30.72 -11.76
N ASN A 111 -29.02 -30.30 -12.28
CA ASN A 111 -30.21 -29.93 -11.50
C ASN A 111 -31.35 -30.97 -11.61
N GLU A 112 -31.07 -32.15 -12.18
CA GLU A 112 -32.08 -33.18 -12.44
C GLU A 112 -32.26 -34.06 -11.20
N ASN A 113 -33.47 -34.08 -10.63
CA ASN A 113 -33.80 -34.84 -9.42
C ASN A 113 -33.85 -36.38 -9.63
N ASN A 114 -33.69 -36.87 -10.86
CA ASN A 114 -33.88 -38.28 -11.22
C ASN A 114 -32.58 -39.04 -11.55
N HIS A 115 -31.42 -38.43 -11.36
CA HIS A 115 -30.15 -39.13 -11.52
C HIS A 115 -29.65 -39.63 -10.17
N ASP A 116 -29.95 -40.89 -9.86
CA ASP A 116 -29.21 -41.63 -8.84
C ASP A 116 -27.74 -41.77 -9.26
N SER A 117 -26.84 -41.74 -8.27
CA SER A 117 -25.37 -41.77 -8.40
C SER A 117 -24.78 -43.02 -9.07
N SER A 118 -25.62 -43.82 -9.72
CA SER A 118 -25.33 -45.12 -10.31
C SER A 118 -25.53 -45.15 -11.83
N THR A 119 -25.85 -44.03 -12.47
CA THR A 119 -25.95 -43.95 -13.93
C THR A 119 -24.68 -43.33 -14.52
N ASP A 120 -23.94 -44.17 -15.24
CA ASP A 120 -22.60 -43.98 -15.83
C ASP A 120 -22.58 -42.96 -17.00
N GLY A 121 -23.35 -41.87 -16.91
CA GLY A 121 -23.67 -41.01 -18.05
C GLY A 121 -23.72 -39.49 -17.80
N CYS A 122 -23.53 -39.00 -16.56
CA CYS A 122 -23.60 -37.56 -16.29
C CYS A 122 -22.24 -36.97 -15.94
N ALA A 123 -21.65 -36.21 -16.88
CA ALA A 123 -20.38 -35.51 -16.69
C ALA A 123 -20.49 -34.20 -15.86
N LYS A 124 -21.67 -33.91 -15.28
CA LYS A 124 -21.96 -32.67 -14.54
C LYS A 124 -21.85 -32.88 -13.02
N LEU A 125 -21.55 -31.80 -12.28
CA LEU A 125 -21.48 -31.85 -10.82
C LEU A 125 -22.90 -31.93 -10.23
N HIS A 126 -23.20 -33.00 -9.49
CA HIS A 126 -24.49 -33.22 -8.84
C HIS A 126 -24.80 -32.13 -7.80
N LYS A 127 -25.83 -31.31 -8.05
CA LYS A 127 -26.12 -30.12 -7.24
C LYS A 127 -26.60 -30.47 -5.82
N ASP A 128 -27.34 -31.56 -5.66
CA ASP A 128 -27.91 -32.03 -4.38
C ASP A 128 -26.85 -32.28 -3.30
N LYS A 129 -25.68 -32.83 -3.64
CA LYS A 129 -24.56 -33.02 -2.69
C LYS A 129 -23.73 -31.76 -2.45
N TRP A 130 -23.73 -30.82 -3.39
CA TRP A 130 -22.79 -29.69 -3.41
C TRP A 130 -23.46 -28.34 -3.15
N GLU A 131 -24.79 -28.25 -3.12
CA GLU A 131 -25.54 -27.00 -2.94
C GLU A 131 -25.20 -26.31 -1.62
N THR A 132 -25.19 -27.06 -0.52
CA THR A 132 -24.85 -26.51 0.80
C THR A 132 -23.39 -26.06 0.89
N PRO A 133 -22.37 -26.88 0.54
CA PRO A 133 -20.98 -26.44 0.46
C PRO A 133 -20.77 -25.23 -0.45
N LEU A 134 -21.37 -25.22 -1.65
CA LEU A 134 -21.18 -24.15 -2.62
C LEU A 134 -21.72 -22.82 -2.12
N LYS A 135 -22.88 -22.82 -1.46
CA LYS A 135 -23.44 -21.60 -0.87
C LYS A 135 -22.55 -21.02 0.23
N TYR A 136 -21.97 -21.87 1.09
CA TYR A 136 -21.00 -21.41 2.10
C TYR A 136 -19.69 -20.90 1.48
N MET A 137 -19.20 -21.56 0.44
CA MET A 137 -18.01 -21.12 -0.30
C MET A 137 -18.25 -19.78 -0.99
N GLU A 138 -19.42 -19.60 -1.61
CA GLU A 138 -19.82 -18.34 -2.25
C GLU A 138 -19.87 -17.19 -1.24
N TYR A 139 -20.56 -17.40 -0.11
CA TYR A 139 -20.65 -16.39 0.94
C TYR A 139 -19.26 -16.02 1.50
N SER A 140 -18.43 -17.04 1.79
CA SER A 140 -17.06 -16.83 2.26
C SER A 140 -16.22 -16.05 1.23
N ASN A 141 -16.34 -16.39 -0.04
CA ASN A 141 -15.63 -15.72 -1.13
C ASN A 141 -16.12 -14.27 -1.33
N MET A 142 -17.42 -14.01 -1.22
CA MET A 142 -17.99 -12.67 -1.26
C MET A 142 -17.43 -11.82 -0.12
N MET A 143 -17.48 -12.35 1.11
CA MET A 143 -16.94 -11.69 2.31
C MET A 143 -15.44 -11.41 2.17
N PHE A 144 -14.67 -12.37 1.66
CA PHE A 144 -13.25 -12.19 1.37
C PHE A 144 -13.01 -11.07 0.36
N THR A 145 -13.74 -11.08 -0.76
CA THR A 145 -13.59 -10.09 -1.84
C THR A 145 -13.88 -8.67 -1.35
N VAL A 146 -15.01 -8.48 -0.66
CA VAL A 146 -15.40 -7.17 -0.10
C VAL A 146 -14.38 -6.70 0.93
N THR A 147 -13.96 -7.58 1.83
CA THR A 147 -12.97 -7.24 2.87
C THR A 147 -11.63 -6.85 2.25
N MET A 148 -11.13 -7.60 1.26
CA MET A 148 -9.88 -7.30 0.57
C MET A 148 -9.95 -5.98 -0.21
N MET A 149 -11.07 -5.70 -0.88
CA MET A 149 -11.30 -4.41 -1.54
C MET A 149 -11.19 -3.24 -0.55
N ILE A 150 -11.86 -3.34 0.61
CA ILE A 150 -11.81 -2.31 1.66
C ILE A 150 -10.37 -2.12 2.17
N ILE A 151 -9.64 -3.21 2.40
CA ILE A 151 -8.25 -3.16 2.85
C ILE A 151 -7.36 -2.46 1.82
N VAL A 152 -7.48 -2.82 0.54
CA VAL A 152 -6.68 -2.21 -0.54
C VAL A 152 -6.96 -0.71 -0.64
N LEU A 153 -8.24 -0.31 -0.66
CA LEU A 153 -8.63 1.10 -0.72
C LEU A 153 -8.13 1.88 0.49
N SER A 154 -8.27 1.31 1.69
CA SER A 154 -7.80 1.90 2.94
C SER A 154 -6.28 2.09 2.94
N PHE A 155 -5.54 1.09 2.45
CA PHE A 155 -4.08 1.13 2.36
C PHE A 155 -3.60 2.19 1.36
N VAL A 156 -4.22 2.27 0.18
CA VAL A 156 -3.90 3.30 -0.83
C VAL A 156 -4.18 4.70 -0.27
N THR A 157 -5.35 4.90 0.32
CA THR A 157 -5.75 6.18 0.94
C THR A 157 -4.77 6.58 2.06
N TYR A 158 -4.36 5.63 2.90
CA TYR A 158 -3.37 5.85 3.95
C TYR A 158 -2.02 6.33 3.39
N ILE A 159 -1.51 5.68 2.34
CA ILE A 159 -0.26 6.09 1.68
C ILE A 159 -0.38 7.52 1.14
N LEU A 160 -1.49 7.86 0.49
CA LEU A 160 -1.71 9.20 -0.08
C LEU A 160 -1.74 10.28 1.01
N ILE A 161 -2.48 10.05 2.10
CA ILE A 161 -2.55 10.98 3.24
C ILE A 161 -1.15 11.21 3.83
N LYS A 162 -0.40 10.12 4.07
CA LYS A 162 0.96 10.22 4.62
C LYS A 162 1.93 10.86 3.62
N PHE A 163 1.75 10.64 2.31
CA PHE A 163 2.55 11.31 1.27
C PHE A 163 2.32 12.82 1.25
N ILE A 164 1.08 13.29 1.36
CA ILE A 164 0.76 14.73 1.48
C ILE A 164 1.41 15.32 2.73
N LYS A 165 1.35 14.60 3.86
CA LYS A 165 2.01 15.02 5.11
C LYS A 165 3.54 15.12 4.93
N TYR A 166 4.15 14.16 4.26
CA TYR A 166 5.57 14.17 3.91
C TYR A 166 5.92 15.39 3.05
N GLU A 167 5.16 15.64 1.97
CA GLU A 167 5.37 16.79 1.09
C GLU A 167 5.22 18.11 1.83
N ARG A 168 4.29 18.25 2.78
CA ARG A 168 4.17 19.46 3.63
C ARG A 168 5.41 19.68 4.50
N LEU A 169 5.86 18.64 5.22
CA LEU A 169 7.08 18.70 6.04
C LEU A 169 8.34 18.98 5.22
N LYS A 170 8.33 18.56 3.95
CA LYS A 170 9.41 18.81 3.00
C LYS A 170 9.31 20.17 2.30
N ALA A 171 8.13 20.66 1.95
CA ALA A 171 7.96 21.91 1.22
C ALA A 171 8.39 23.14 2.05
N GLU A 172 8.31 23.04 3.38
CA GLU A 172 8.89 24.04 4.28
C GLU A 172 10.43 24.17 4.12
N LYS A 173 11.12 23.14 3.58
CA LYS A 173 12.52 23.20 3.11
C LYS A 173 12.72 24.25 2.00
N CYS A 174 11.78 24.33 1.04
CA CYS A 174 11.90 25.20 -0.13
C CYS A 174 11.48 26.65 0.14
N LYS A 175 10.58 26.87 1.11
CA LYS A 175 10.13 28.22 1.49
C LYS A 175 11.21 28.98 2.24
N MET A 176 11.99 28.30 3.09
CA MET A 176 13.13 28.92 3.80
C MET A 176 14.30 29.23 2.86
N ASN A 177 14.55 28.43 1.81
CA ASN A 177 15.65 28.69 0.87
C ASN A 177 15.46 29.92 -0.02
N LYS A 178 14.22 30.39 -0.23
CA LYS A 178 13.95 31.61 -1.01
C LYS A 178 14.16 32.91 -0.22
N ASN A 179 14.00 32.85 1.10
CA ASN A 179 14.12 34.03 1.97
C ASN A 179 15.58 34.38 2.32
N TYR A 180 16.54 33.48 2.08
CA TYR A 180 17.98 33.79 2.17
C TYR A 180 18.55 34.42 0.90
N HIS A 181 17.82 34.37 -0.22
CA HIS A 181 18.25 34.94 -1.51
C HIS A 181 17.53 36.25 -1.85
N SER A 182 16.87 36.86 -0.86
CA SER A 182 16.27 38.20 -0.96
C SER A 182 16.87 39.18 0.07
N ILE A 183 17.98 38.80 0.71
CA ILE A 183 18.76 39.64 1.62
C ILE A 183 20.25 39.44 1.28
N ILE A 184 20.62 39.72 0.04
CA ILE A 184 21.96 40.16 -0.37
C ILE A 184 21.73 41.27 -1.39
#